data_AF-A0A4Q3FSU0-F1
#
_entry.id   AF-A0A4Q3FSU0-F1
#
_cell.length_a   1.000
_cell.length_b   1.000
_cell.length_c   1.000
_cell.angle_alpha   90.00
_cell.angle_beta   90.00
_cell.angle_gamma   90.00
#
_symmetry.space_group_name_H-M   'P 1'
#
loop_
_entity.id
_entity.type
_entity.pdbx_description
1 polymer ?
#
loop_
_entity_poly.entity_id
_entity_poly.type
_entity_poly.pdbx_seq_one_letter_code
_entity_poly.pdbx_strand_id
1 'polypeptide(L)'
;MKKIHKLILKAFIQPFFVTFFIVMFVLLMLFLFKYIDDLIGKGFEWYVILELMMYASATNVAMALPLSILLSSIMTFGSLGENYELVAIKS
;
A
#
# COMPACT_ATOMS: atom_id res chain seq x y z
N MET A 1 13.77 14.28 -21.26
CA MET A 1 13.92 13.65 -19.93
C MET A 1 15.12 12.71 -19.95
N LYS A 2 16.09 12.88 -19.04
CA LYS A 2 17.29 12.02 -18.96
C LYS A 2 16.89 10.56 -18.69
N LYS A 3 17.56 9.58 -19.31
CA LYS A 3 17.28 8.12 -19.16
C LYS A 3 17.21 7.67 -17.70
N ILE A 4 17.97 8.32 -16.82
CA ILE A 4 18.03 8.08 -15.37
C ILE A 4 16.66 8.26 -14.69
N HIS A 5 15.89 9.30 -15.02
CA HIS A 5 14.56 9.49 -14.42
C HIS A 5 13.60 8.37 -14.81
N LYS A 6 13.74 7.81 -16.01
CA LYS A 6 12.91 6.70 -16.50
C LYS A 6 13.23 5.39 -15.75
N LEU A 7 14.49 5.19 -15.36
CA LEU A 7 14.93 4.06 -14.54
C LEU A 7 14.40 4.18 -13.11
N ILE A 8 14.55 5.34 -12.48
CA ILE A 8 14.04 5.59 -11.12
C ILE A 8 12.52 5.41 -11.06
N LEU A 9 11.79 5.93 -12.05
CA LEU A 9 10.33 5.79 -12.10
C LEU A 9 9.90 4.32 -12.24
N LYS A 10 10.60 3.55 -13.08
CA LYS A 10 10.34 2.11 -13.27
C LYS A 10 10.67 1.32 -11.99
N ALA A 11 11.76 1.67 -11.32
CA ALA A 11 12.17 1.06 -10.06
C ALA A 11 11.23 1.38 -8.90
N PHE A 12 10.55 2.54 -8.91
CA PHE A 12 9.57 2.92 -7.89
C PHE A 12 8.18 2.29 -8.11
N ILE A 13 7.75 2.18 -9.36
CA ILE A 13 6.39 1.71 -9.71
C ILE A 13 6.19 0.25 -9.30
N GLN A 14 7.18 -0.62 -9.52
CA GLN A 14 7.08 -2.03 -9.16
C GLN A 14 6.87 -2.27 -7.64
N PRO A 15 7.73 -1.77 -6.74
CA PRO A 15 7.52 -1.90 -5.30
C PRO A 15 6.28 -1.14 -4.82
N PHE A 16 5.92 0.00 -5.44
CA PHE A 16 4.71 0.74 -5.07
C PHE A 16 3.44 -0.08 -5.20
N PHE A 17 3.25 -0.79 -6.32
CA PHE A 17 2.06 -1.64 -6.47
C PHE A 17 2.06 -2.80 -5.47
N VAL A 18 3.20 -3.45 -5.26
CA VAL A 18 3.31 -4.57 -4.30
C VAL A 18 3.00 -4.11 -2.88
N THR A 19 3.62 -3.03 -2.41
CA THR A 19 3.39 -2.51 -1.05
C THR A 19 1.98 -1.97 -0.89
N PHE A 20 1.41 -1.33 -1.91
CA PHE A 20 0.03 -0.86 -1.88
C PHE A 20 -0.97 -2.01 -1.69
N PHE A 21 -0.86 -3.10 -2.46
CA PHE A 21 -1.74 -4.25 -2.32
C PHE A 21 -1.58 -4.94 -0.95
N ILE A 22 -0.35 -5.09 -0.46
CA ILE A 22 -0.08 -5.69 0.86
C ILE A 22 -0.69 -4.83 1.97
N VAL A 23 -0.45 -3.52 1.97
CA VAL A 23 -0.97 -2.60 3.00
C VAL A 23 -2.50 -2.54 2.96
N MET A 24 -3.11 -2.47 1.77
CA MET A 24 -4.57 -2.54 1.61
C MET A 24 -5.14 -3.82 2.21
N PHE A 25 -4.53 -4.97 1.94
CA PHE A 25 -4.96 -6.25 2.48
C PHE A 25 -4.85 -6.29 4.02
N VAL A 26 -3.72 -5.82 4.56
CA VAL A 26 -3.49 -5.78 6.02
C VAL A 26 -4.49 -4.84 6.70
N LEU A 27 -4.74 -3.65 6.15
CA LEU A 27 -5.72 -2.71 6.71
C LEU A 27 -7.15 -3.25 6.67
N LEU A 28 -7.52 -3.97 5.61
CA LEU A 28 -8.81 -4.65 5.52
C LEU A 28 -8.94 -5.74 6.58
N MET A 29 -7.91 -6.56 6.79
CA MET A 29 -7.87 -7.56 7.86
C MET A 29 -7.94 -6.93 9.26
N LEU A 30 -7.23 -5.82 9.49
CA LEU A 30 -7.30 -5.06 10.74
C LEU A 30 -8.69 -4.50 10.99
N PHE A 31 -9.34 -3.95 9.96
CA PHE A 31 -10.72 -3.49 10.04
C PHE A 31 -11.65 -4.66 10.36
N LEU A 32 -11.51 -5.79 9.67
CA LEU A 32 -12.35 -6.95 9.88
C LEU A 32 -12.22 -7.45 11.32
N PHE A 33 -11.01 -7.63 11.86
CA PHE A 33 -10.82 -8.02 13.26
C PHE A 33 -11.33 -6.97 14.26
N LYS A 34 -11.23 -5.68 13.95
CA LYS A 34 -11.71 -4.61 14.85
C LYS A 34 -13.23 -4.55 14.91
N TYR A 35 -13.91 -4.77 13.79
CA TYR A 35 -15.36 -4.66 13.69
C TYR A 35 -16.08 -6.01 13.75
N ILE A 36 -15.37 -7.14 13.78
CA ILE A 36 -15.98 -8.48 13.84
C ILE A 36 -16.83 -8.65 15.10
N ASP A 37 -16.38 -8.11 16.24
CA ASP A 37 -17.12 -8.17 17.50
C ASP A 37 -18.39 -7.30 17.46
N ASP A 38 -18.33 -6.15 16.79
CA ASP A 38 -19.48 -5.25 16.59
C ASP A 38 -20.49 -5.78 15.56
N LEU A 39 -20.02 -6.59 14.61
CA LEU A 39 -20.81 -7.19 13.52
C LEU A 39 -21.52 -8.48 13.96
N ILE A 40 -20.86 -9.33 14.75
CA ILE A 40 -21.36 -10.65 15.17
C ILE A 40 -22.52 -10.55 16.18
N GLY A 41 -22.68 -9.42 16.88
CA GLY A 41 -23.69 -9.27 17.94
C GLY A 41 -25.02 -8.64 17.54
N LYS A 42 -25.18 -8.10 16.32
CA LYS A 42 -26.30 -7.19 15.98
C LYS A 42 -27.33 -7.72 14.98
N GLY A 43 -27.21 -8.96 14.51
CA GLY A 43 -28.21 -9.55 13.59
C GLY A 43 -28.28 -8.87 12.21
N PHE A 44 -27.15 -8.33 11.74
CA PHE A 44 -27.08 -7.67 10.43
C PHE A 44 -27.23 -8.67 9.28
N GLU A 45 -28.04 -8.31 8.29
CA GLU A 45 -28.09 -9.01 7.01
C GLU A 45 -26.72 -8.95 6.31
N TRP A 46 -26.35 -10.04 5.64
CA TRP A 46 -25.07 -10.17 4.92
C TRP A 46 -24.81 -9.03 3.92
N TYR A 47 -25.88 -8.42 3.38
CA TYR A 47 -25.82 -7.27 2.48
C TYR A 47 -25.21 -6.03 3.15
N VAL A 48 -25.61 -5.72 4.40
CA VAL A 48 -25.12 -4.54 5.13
C VAL A 48 -23.65 -4.71 5.52
N ILE A 49 -23.23 -5.94 5.81
CA ILE A 49 -21.82 -6.28 6.08
C ILE A 49 -20.97 -6.01 4.83
N LEU A 50 -21.47 -6.38 3.65
CA LEU A 50 -20.77 -6.20 2.39
C LEU A 50 -20.66 -4.72 1.99
N GLU A 51 -21.72 -3.94 2.24
CA GLU A 51 -21.72 -2.49 2.05
C GLU A 51 -20.74 -1.79 3.01
N LEU A 52 -20.71 -2.20 4.28
CA LEU A 52 -19.74 -1.75 5.27
C LEU A 52 -18.29 -2.09 4.88
N MET A 53 -18.04 -3.29 4.36
CA MET A 53 -16.73 -3.69 3.87
C MET A 53 -16.29 -2.82 2.67
N MET A 54 -17.21 -2.47 1.76
CA MET A 54 -16.92 -1.56 0.65
C MET A 54 -16.58 -0.15 1.16
N TYR A 55 -17.36 0.40 2.08
CA TYR A 55 -17.06 1.71 2.68
C TYR A 55 -15.74 1.71 3.46
N ALA A 56 -15.46 0.62 4.20
CA ALA A 56 -14.21 0.43 4.92
C ALA A 56 -13.01 0.32 3.99
N SER A 57 -13.16 -0.35 2.85
CA SER A 57 -12.11 -0.40 1.84
C SER A 57 -11.80 0.99 1.29
N ALA A 58 -12.82 1.80 1.00
CA ALA A 58 -12.67 3.14 0.45
C ALA A 58 -11.97 4.10 1.43
N THR A 59 -12.28 4.02 2.73
CA THR A 59 -11.59 4.81 3.76
C THR A 59 -10.16 4.32 4.00
N ASN A 60 -9.92 3.01 3.95
CA ASN A 60 -8.58 2.44 4.10
C ASN A 60 -7.63 2.81 2.94
N VAL A 61 -8.14 3.06 1.72
CA VAL A 61 -7.31 3.54 0.59
C VAL A 61 -6.59 4.84 0.93
N ALA A 62 -7.27 5.79 1.58
CA ALA A 62 -6.67 7.08 1.94
C ALA A 62 -5.46 6.93 2.88
N MET A 63 -5.47 5.91 3.75
CA MET A 63 -4.38 5.60 4.67
C MET A 63 -3.33 4.66 4.06
N ALA A 64 -3.74 3.77 3.14
CA ALA A 64 -2.85 2.85 2.44
C ALA A 64 -1.92 3.59 1.46
N LEU A 65 -2.40 4.64 0.80
CA LEU A 65 -1.62 5.45 -0.14
C LEU A 65 -0.34 6.05 0.47
N PRO A 66 -0.37 6.81 1.58
CA PRO A 66 0.85 7.38 2.15
C PRO A 66 1.80 6.30 2.69
N LEU A 67 1.27 5.22 3.26
CA LEU A 67 2.08 4.10 3.76
C LEU A 67 2.79 3.36 2.62
N SER A 68 2.10 3.09 1.51
CA SER A 68 2.68 2.42 0.35
C SER A 68 3.75 3.27 -0.34
N ILE A 69 3.55 4.60 -0.41
CA ILE A 69 4.53 5.55 -0.94
C ILE A 69 5.80 5.53 -0.10
N LEU A 70 5.68 5.57 1.23
CA LEU A 70 6.82 5.53 2.14
C LEU A 70 7.60 4.22 2.01
N LEU A 71 6.92 3.07 2.09
CA LEU A 71 7.55 1.76 1.98
C LEU A 71 8.20 1.55 0.62
N SER A 72 7.52 1.95 -0.47
CA SER A 72 8.06 1.88 -1.82
C SER A 72 9.29 2.76 -1.98
N SER A 73 9.27 3.98 -1.43
CA SER A 73 10.42 4.89 -1.48
C SER A 73 11.62 4.27 -0.76
N ILE A 74 11.42 3.69 0.41
CA ILE A 74 12.48 3.02 1.18
C ILE A 74 13.05 1.83 0.39
N MET A 75 12.22 0.97 -0.18
CA MET A 75 12.67 -0.16 -0.99
C MET A 75 13.40 0.29 -2.26
N THR A 76 12.92 1.36 -2.91
CA THR A 76 13.55 1.92 -4.11
C THR A 76 14.90 2.53 -3.77
N PHE A 77 15.00 3.35 -2.72
CA PHE A 77 16.27 3.94 -2.28
C PHE A 77 17.24 2.89 -1.73
N GLY A 78 16.74 1.86 -1.04
CA GLY A 78 17.53 0.72 -0.58
C GLY A 78 18.13 -0.05 -1.75
N SER A 79 17.30 -0.42 -2.74
CA SER A 79 17.75 -1.14 -3.93
C SER A 79 18.73 -0.32 -4.79
N LEU A 80 18.50 0.98 -4.96
CA LEU A 80 19.43 1.86 -5.68
C LEU A 80 20.75 2.09 -4.92
N GLY A 81 20.72 1.96 -3.59
CA GLY A 81 21.91 2.02 -2.73
C GLY A 81 22.73 0.72 -2.79
N GLU A 82 22.07 -0.44 -2.78
CA GLU A 82 22.70 -1.76 -2.92
C GLU A 82 23.33 -1.98 -4.29
N ASN A 83 22.70 -1.49 -5.36
CA ASN A 83 23.21 -1.63 -6.72
C ASN A 83 24.27 -0.58 -7.11
N TYR A 84 24.72 0.26 -6.17
CA TYR A 84 25.65 1.39 -6.41
C TYR A 84 25.20 2.37 -7.53
N GLU A 85 23.97 2.27 -8.04
CA GLU A 85 23.42 3.17 -9.07
C GLU A 85 23.28 4.59 -8.53
N LEU A 86 22.98 4.76 -7.24
CA LEU A 86 22.99 6.07 -6.57
C LEU A 86 24.40 6.68 -6.49
N VAL A 87 25.44 5.86 -6.36
CA VAL A 87 26.84 6.32 -6.35
C VAL A 87 27.28 6.69 -7.77
N ALA A 88 26.89 5.91 -8.77
CA ALA A 88 27.18 6.17 -10.19
C ALA A 88 26.40 7.35 -10.79
N ILE A 89 25.25 7.71 -10.23
CA ILE A 89 24.50 8.93 -10.62
C ILE A 89 25.11 10.20 -9.98
N LYS A 90 25.83 10.06 -8.87
CA LYS A 90 26.44 11.17 -8.12
C LYS A 90 27.91 11.42 -8.47
N SER A 91 28.60 10.42 -9.01
CA SER A 91 29.93 10.52 -9.64
C SER A 91 29.85 10.93 -11.10
#